data_AF-A0A194RL54-F1
#
_entry.id   AF-A0A194RL54-F1
#
_cell.length_a   1.000
_cell.length_b   1.000
_cell.length_c   1.000
_cell.angle_alpha   90.00
_cell.angle_beta   90.00
_cell.angle_gamma   90.00
#
_symmetry.space_group_name_H-M   'P 1'
#
loop_
_entity.id
_entity.type
_entity.pdbx_description
1 polymer ?
#
loop_
_entity_poly.entity_id
_entity_poly.type
_entity_poly.pdbx_seq_one_letter_code
_entity_poly.pdbx_strand_id
1 'polypeptide(L)'
;MYCLYTTLLQSALRAADADSRRMMDRIAKLEEDMRLLRVNESDTSENRITNGNIEDAETERLRLRKEIENIRKAKQSSDEHALKLERLVTQLRSKFTGHQSTNGPESLPSESEHDTNARIRRTSGNSSNNSTVVFGPVTDL
;
A
#
# COMPACT_ATOMS: atom_id res chain seq x y z
N MET A 1 28.29 5.44 10.79
CA MET A 1 27.48 6.64 10.47
C MET A 1 26.63 6.46 9.21
N TYR A 2 27.20 6.24 8.02
CA TYR A 2 26.42 6.18 6.76
C TYR A 2 25.42 5.02 6.64
N CYS A 3 25.76 3.81 7.11
CA CYS A 3 24.81 2.70 7.18
C CYS A 3 23.60 2.97 8.10
N LEU A 4 23.79 3.78 9.15
CA LEU A 4 22.70 4.19 10.05
C LEU A 4 21.75 5.18 9.34
N TYR A 5 22.28 6.05 8.48
CA TYR A 5 21.48 7.03 7.75
C TYR A 5 20.65 6.37 6.64
N THR A 6 21.22 5.43 5.89
CA THR A 6 20.49 4.69 4.84
C THR A 6 19.40 3.79 5.41
N THR A 7 19.68 3.10 6.52
CA THR A 7 18.67 2.29 7.22
C THR A 7 17.54 3.14 7.80
N LEU A 8 17.85 4.32 8.36
CA LEU A 8 16.85 5.27 8.84
C LEU A 8 15.93 5.75 7.69
N LEU A 9 16.50 6.15 6.56
CA LEU A 9 15.74 6.58 5.38
C LEU A 9 14.83 5.47 4.83
N GLN A 10 15.33 4.23 4.76
CA GLN A 10 14.51 3.08 4.35
C GLN A 10 13.40 2.76 5.36
N SER A 11 13.65 2.97 6.65
CA SER A 11 12.62 2.81 7.68
C SER A 11 11.52 3.87 7.55
N ALA A 12 11.89 5.12 7.27
CA ALA A 12 10.96 6.22 7.05
C ALA A 12 10.09 5.99 5.80
N LEU A 13 10.68 5.49 4.71
CA LEU A 13 9.94 5.15 3.49
C LEU A 13 8.91 4.04 3.75
N ARG A 14 9.31 2.96 4.42
CA ARG A 14 8.38 1.88 4.80
C ARG A 14 7.26 2.36 5.73
N ALA A 15 7.56 3.30 6.63
CA ALA A 15 6.56 3.92 7.50
C ALA A 15 5.55 4.75 6.70
N ALA A 16 6.02 5.55 5.72
CA ALA A 16 5.16 6.32 4.83
C ALA A 16 4.25 5.40 3.99
N ASP A 17 4.78 4.29 3.46
CA ASP A 17 3.96 3.30 2.74
C ASP A 17 2.89 2.65 3.61
N ALA A 18 3.25 2.32 4.86
CA ALA A 18 2.31 1.74 5.81
C ALA A 18 1.20 2.75 6.19
N ASP A 19 1.55 4.01 6.34
CA ASP A 19 0.61 5.10 6.59
C ASP A 19 -0.33 5.31 5.38
N SER A 20 0.22 5.31 4.16
CA SER A 20 -0.57 5.40 2.92
C SER A 20 -1.61 4.27 2.81
N ARG A 21 -1.23 3.03 3.15
CA ARG A 21 -2.17 1.89 3.22
C ARG A 21 -3.28 2.13 4.26
N ARG A 22 -2.94 2.56 5.47
CA ARG A 22 -3.93 2.84 6.53
C ARG A 22 -4.91 3.95 6.14
N MET A 23 -4.42 4.98 5.44
CA MET A 23 -5.28 6.04 4.92
C MET A 23 -6.25 5.51 3.86
N MET A 24 -5.80 4.62 2.97
CA MET A 24 -6.70 3.98 1.99
C MET A 24 -7.76 3.10 2.66
N ASP A 25 -7.39 2.30 3.67
CA ASP A 25 -8.34 1.47 4.42
C ASP A 25 -9.40 2.35 5.11
N ARG A 26 -8.98 3.50 5.67
CA ARG A 26 -9.90 4.46 6.28
C ARG A 26 -10.83 5.10 5.25
N ILE A 27 -10.33 5.44 4.06
CA ILE A 27 -11.17 5.94 2.97
C ILE A 27 -12.21 4.89 2.58
N ALA A 28 -11.81 3.64 2.36
CA ALA A 28 -12.72 2.56 1.98
C ALA A 28 -13.84 2.35 3.02
N LYS A 29 -13.49 2.43 4.31
CA LYS A 29 -14.49 2.36 5.39
C LYS A 29 -15.49 3.51 5.34
N LEU A 30 -15.03 4.76 5.19
CA LEU A 30 -15.91 5.92 5.13
C LEU A 30 -16.79 5.92 3.86
N GLU A 31 -16.27 5.39 2.76
CA GLU A 31 -17.04 5.19 1.53
C GLU A 31 -18.14 4.13 1.70
N GLU A 32 -17.87 3.05 2.44
CA GLU A 32 -18.86 2.05 2.82
C GLU A 32 -19.92 2.61 3.77
N ASP A 33 -19.53 3.40 4.79
CA ASP A 33 -20.46 4.07 5.70
C ASP A 33 -21.42 4.99 4.90
N MET A 34 -20.92 5.71 3.88
CA MET A 34 -21.77 6.49 2.96
C MET A 34 -22.69 5.64 2.07
N ARG A 35 -22.30 4.40 1.75
CA ARG A 35 -23.17 3.46 1.02
C ARG A 35 -24.29 2.97 1.94
N LEU A 36 -23.96 2.62 3.18
CA LEU A 36 -24.93 2.17 4.19
C LEU A 36 -25.96 3.26 4.53
N LEU A 37 -25.56 4.53 4.60
CA LEU A 37 -26.50 5.63 4.78
C LEU A 37 -27.58 5.69 3.69
N ARG A 38 -27.23 5.38 2.42
CA ARG A 38 -28.19 5.31 1.30
C ARG A 38 -29.08 4.06 1.36
N VAL A 39 -28.53 2.93 1.78
CA VAL A 39 -29.30 1.68 1.94
C VAL A 39 -30.31 1.83 3.08
N ASN A 40 -29.87 2.36 4.22
CA ASN A 40 -30.74 2.61 5.36
C ASN A 40 -31.83 3.64 5.04
N GLU A 41 -31.56 4.65 4.21
CA GLU A 41 -32.59 5.58 3.70
C GLU A 41 -33.70 4.82 2.94
N SER A 42 -33.33 3.81 2.17
CA SER A 42 -34.27 2.97 1.40
C SER A 42 -35.08 2.04 2.31
N ASP A 43 -34.45 1.38 3.28
CA ASP A 43 -35.14 0.45 4.20
C ASP A 43 -36.03 1.15 5.23
N THR A 44 -35.73 2.41 5.56
CA THR A 44 -36.54 3.18 6.52
C THR A 44 -37.65 4.02 5.88
N SER A 45 -37.68 4.10 4.54
CA SER A 45 -38.65 4.91 3.79
C SER A 45 -40.10 4.40 3.89
N GLU A 46 -40.31 3.11 4.19
CA GLU A 46 -41.67 2.58 4.44
C GLU A 46 -42.23 2.93 5.83
N ASN A 47 -41.38 3.33 6.80
CA ASN A 47 -41.79 3.50 8.21
C ASN A 47 -41.58 4.92 8.79
N ARG A 48 -41.13 5.93 8.02
CA ARG A 48 -40.65 7.22 8.58
C ARG A 48 -41.19 8.49 7.91
N ILE A 49 -42.50 8.62 7.72
CA ILE A 49 -43.08 9.97 7.48
C ILE A 49 -43.04 10.83 8.76
N THR A 50 -42.61 10.30 9.92
CA THR A 50 -42.86 10.92 11.23
C THR A 50 -41.64 11.40 12.04
N ASN A 51 -40.40 11.38 11.54
CA ASN A 51 -39.27 11.84 12.38
C ASN A 51 -38.20 12.59 11.59
N GLY A 52 -37.74 13.73 12.12
CA GLY A 52 -36.72 14.65 11.58
C GLY A 52 -35.31 14.10 11.45
N ASN A 53 -35.18 12.87 10.95
CA ASN A 53 -33.93 12.11 10.79
C ASN A 53 -33.31 12.27 9.38
N ILE A 54 -34.01 12.94 8.45
CA ILE A 54 -33.54 13.13 7.07
C ILE A 54 -32.42 14.19 7.02
N GLU A 55 -32.58 15.30 7.73
CA GLU A 55 -31.56 16.35 7.82
C GLU A 55 -30.26 15.86 8.49
N ASP A 56 -30.39 14.93 9.44
CA ASP A 56 -29.24 14.31 10.12
C ASP A 56 -28.44 13.41 9.17
N ALA A 57 -29.10 12.63 8.32
CA ALA A 57 -28.44 11.78 7.33
C ALA A 57 -27.71 12.59 6.25
N GLU A 58 -28.30 13.70 5.78
CA GLU A 58 -27.65 14.57 4.80
C GLU A 58 -26.45 15.32 5.40
N THR A 59 -26.58 15.79 6.65
CA THR A 59 -25.50 16.42 7.41
C THR A 59 -24.35 15.45 7.62
N GLU A 60 -24.64 14.22 8.03
CA GLU A 60 -23.62 13.17 8.21
C GLU A 60 -22.96 12.80 6.87
N ARG A 61 -23.74 12.71 5.77
CA ARG A 61 -23.17 12.48 4.43
C ARG A 61 -22.21 13.60 4.02
N LEU A 62 -22.55 14.86 4.32
CA LEU A 62 -21.66 15.99 4.05
C LEU A 62 -20.39 15.94 4.91
N ARG A 63 -20.52 15.56 6.18
CA ARG A 63 -19.38 15.36 7.09
C ARG A 63 -18.43 14.27 6.59
N LEU A 64 -18.97 13.10 6.20
CA LEU A 64 -18.19 11.98 5.65
C LEU A 64 -17.46 12.36 4.36
N ARG A 65 -18.10 13.10 3.45
CA ARG A 65 -17.44 13.62 2.24
C ARG A 65 -16.26 14.53 2.58
N LYS A 66 -16.43 15.44 3.54
CA LYS A 66 -15.36 16.33 4.00
C LYS A 66 -14.20 15.55 4.62
N GLU A 67 -14.51 14.51 5.41
CA GLU A 67 -13.50 13.66 6.02
C GLU A 67 -12.69 12.88 4.98
N ILE A 68 -13.35 12.27 3.99
CA ILE A 68 -12.68 11.59 2.86
C ILE A 68 -11.75 12.56 2.13
N GLU A 69 -12.21 13.77 1.82
CA GLU A 69 -11.40 14.77 1.13
C GLU A 69 -10.17 15.18 1.95
N ASN A 70 -10.32 15.36 3.26
CA ASN A 70 -9.20 15.65 4.14
C ASN A 70 -8.17 14.52 4.17
N ILE A 71 -8.61 13.26 4.21
CA ILE A 71 -7.71 12.11 4.19
C ILE A 71 -7.03 12.00 2.82
N ARG A 72 -7.72 12.28 1.71
CA ARG A 72 -7.12 12.32 0.37
C ARG A 72 -6.01 13.37 0.27
N LYS A 73 -6.23 14.56 0.81
CA LYS A 73 -5.19 15.62 0.89
C LYS A 73 -4.01 15.20 1.77
N ALA A 74 -4.28 14.61 2.92
CA ALA A 74 -3.23 14.08 3.79
C ALA A 74 -2.41 12.98 3.10
N LYS A 75 -3.08 12.07 2.39
CA LYS A 75 -2.43 11.02 1.60
C LYS A 75 -1.54 11.62 0.50
N GLN A 76 -2.06 12.59 -0.27
CA GLN A 76 -1.25 13.26 -1.30
C GLN A 76 0.01 13.89 -0.70
N SER A 77 -0.12 14.59 0.43
CA SER A 77 1.04 15.15 1.12
C SER A 77 2.02 14.05 1.58
N SER A 78 1.52 12.94 2.12
CA SER A 78 2.37 11.80 2.51
C SER A 78 3.10 11.17 1.32
N ASP A 79 2.43 11.00 0.17
CA ASP A 79 3.01 10.48 -1.06
C ASP A 79 4.11 11.43 -1.61
N GLU A 80 3.92 12.75 -1.54
CA GLU A 80 4.95 13.73 -1.89
C GLU A 80 6.20 13.63 -0.99
N HIS A 81 5.99 13.35 0.30
CA HIS A 81 7.07 13.14 1.25
C HIS A 81 7.82 11.83 0.97
N ALA A 82 7.09 10.75 0.68
CA ALA A 82 7.67 9.48 0.26
C ALA A 82 8.55 9.65 -0.99
N LEU A 83 8.06 10.34 -2.02
CA LEU A 83 8.82 10.61 -3.25
C LEU A 83 10.12 11.40 -2.97
N LYS A 84 10.10 12.36 -2.05
CA LYS A 84 11.32 13.08 -1.63
C LYS A 84 12.33 12.14 -0.96
N LEU A 85 11.85 11.24 -0.08
CA LEU A 85 12.69 10.25 0.58
C LEU A 85 13.31 9.27 -0.44
N GLU A 86 12.54 8.79 -1.41
CA GLU A 86 13.03 7.93 -2.50
C GLU A 86 14.16 8.60 -3.29
N ARG A 87 13.97 9.87 -3.68
CA ARG A 87 15.01 10.65 -4.38
C ARG A 87 16.28 10.76 -3.55
N LEU A 88 16.17 10.97 -2.24
CA LEU A 88 17.34 11.02 -1.34
C LEU A 88 18.05 9.66 -1.26
N VAL A 89 17.30 8.56 -1.17
CA VAL A 89 17.86 7.21 -1.18
C VAL A 89 18.64 6.96 -2.49
N THR A 90 18.06 7.32 -3.63
CA THR A 90 18.72 7.18 -4.94
C THR A 90 19.97 8.04 -5.06
N GLN A 91 19.91 9.31 -4.62
CA GLN A 91 21.07 10.20 -4.64
C GLN A 91 22.22 9.68 -3.77
N LEU A 92 21.93 9.17 -2.57
CA LEU A 92 22.94 8.59 -1.69
C LEU A 92 23.58 7.34 -2.29
N ARG A 93 22.76 6.46 -2.87
CA ARG A 93 23.25 5.26 -3.58
C ARG A 93 24.17 5.67 -4.73
N SER A 94 23.71 6.56 -5.61
CA SER A 94 24.47 7.06 -6.76
C SER A 94 25.81 7.69 -6.37
N LYS A 95 25.83 8.57 -5.35
CA LYS A 95 27.07 9.18 -4.85
C LYS A 95 28.06 8.16 -4.31
N PHE A 96 27.57 7.06 -3.75
CA PHE A 96 28.40 6.01 -3.18
C PHE A 96 28.92 5.03 -4.24
N THR A 97 28.09 4.63 -5.20
CA THR A 97 28.52 3.79 -6.32
C THR A 97 29.57 4.51 -7.18
N GLY A 98 29.49 5.84 -7.34
CA GLY A 98 30.48 6.63 -8.08
C GLY A 98 31.82 6.85 -7.36
N HIS A 99 31.89 6.74 -6.04
CA HIS A 99 33.15 6.86 -5.28
C HIS A 99 33.87 5.51 -5.05
N GLN A 100 33.17 4.39 -5.24
CA GLN A 100 33.75 3.05 -5.09
C GLN A 100 34.49 2.58 -6.35
N SER A 101 34.34 3.27 -7.48
CA SER A 101 34.95 2.88 -8.78
C SER A 101 36.46 3.13 -8.89
N THR A 102 37.14 3.63 -7.84
CA THR A 102 38.59 3.88 -7.90
C THR A 102 39.45 2.84 -7.19
N ASN A 103 38.89 1.88 -6.43
CA ASN A 103 39.70 0.86 -5.76
C ASN A 103 38.95 -0.48 -5.55
N GLY A 104 39.25 -1.49 -6.38
CA GLY A 104 39.05 -2.92 -6.06
C GLY A 104 37.92 -3.65 -6.81
N PRO A 105 38.08 -4.96 -7.09
CA PRO A 105 37.29 -5.68 -8.08
C PRO A 105 35.86 -6.00 -7.61
N GLU A 106 34.94 -5.84 -8.57
CA GLU A 106 33.53 -6.26 -8.61
C GLU A 106 33.03 -7.19 -7.50
N SER A 107 32.21 -6.63 -6.60
CA SER A 107 31.09 -7.38 -6.05
C SER A 107 29.87 -7.05 -6.89
N LEU A 108 29.41 -8.03 -7.67
CA LEU A 108 28.26 -7.93 -8.55
C LEU A 108 27.04 -7.35 -7.80
N PRO A 109 26.23 -6.50 -8.44
CA PRO A 109 24.98 -6.06 -7.86
C PRO A 109 24.08 -7.30 -7.72
N SER A 110 23.63 -7.61 -6.49
CA SER A 110 22.52 -8.54 -6.31
C SER A 110 21.32 -7.96 -7.05
N GLU A 111 20.99 -8.54 -8.20
CA GLU A 111 19.81 -8.21 -8.98
C GLU A 111 18.58 -8.35 -8.08
N SER A 112 17.92 -7.22 -7.80
CA SER A 112 16.55 -7.26 -7.35
C SER A 112 15.70 -7.69 -8.53
N GLU A 113 15.33 -8.97 -8.56
CA GLU A 113 14.39 -9.58 -9.49
C GLU A 113 13.06 -8.81 -9.46
N HIS A 114 12.91 -7.87 -10.39
CA HIS A 114 11.63 -7.30 -10.76
C HIS A 114 11.31 -7.81 -12.17
N ASP A 115 11.00 -9.10 -12.29
CA ASP A 115 10.43 -9.63 -13.53
C ASP A 115 8.92 -9.41 -13.53
N THR A 116 8.54 -8.19 -13.91
CA THR A 116 7.27 -7.89 -14.57
C THR A 116 7.19 -8.70 -15.86
N ASN A 117 6.74 -9.95 -15.78
CA ASN A 117 6.50 -10.76 -16.96
C ASN A 117 5.18 -10.36 -17.61
N ALA A 118 5.29 -9.33 -18.46
CA ALA A 118 4.37 -9.07 -19.54
C ALA A 118 4.38 -10.27 -20.50
N ARG A 119 3.46 -11.22 -20.34
CA ARG A 119 3.07 -12.11 -21.43
C ARG A 119 1.58 -12.38 -21.43
N ILE A 120 0.88 -11.62 -22.27
CA ILE A 120 -0.40 -12.03 -22.83
C ILE A 120 -0.21 -13.41 -23.45
N ARG A 121 -0.79 -14.46 -22.86
CA ARG A 121 -1.04 -15.72 -23.56
C ARG A 121 -2.32 -16.36 -23.04
N ARG A 122 -3.39 -16.14 -23.81
CA ARG A 122 -4.61 -16.94 -23.77
C ARG A 122 -4.22 -18.41 -23.96
N THR A 123 -4.56 -19.28 -23.02
CA THR A 123 -5.03 -20.65 -23.28
C THR A 123 -5.70 -21.20 -22.02
N SER A 124 -6.93 -21.65 -22.22
CA SER A 124 -7.72 -22.52 -21.37
C SER A 124 -6.96 -23.73 -20.82
N GLY A 125 -7.37 -24.19 -19.63
CA GLY A 125 -7.58 -25.62 -19.42
C GLY A 125 -6.68 -26.32 -18.40
N ASN A 126 -7.35 -26.71 -17.32
CA ASN A 126 -7.21 -28.00 -16.64
C ASN A 126 -6.25 -28.10 -15.43
N SER A 127 -6.89 -28.17 -14.26
CA SER A 127 -6.66 -29.07 -13.13
C SER A 127 -5.48 -30.05 -13.23
N SER A 128 -4.59 -30.04 -12.23
CA SER A 128 -4.21 -31.26 -11.48
C SER A 128 -3.22 -30.92 -10.37
N ASN A 129 -3.70 -31.10 -9.14
CA ASN A 129 -3.00 -31.36 -7.88
C ASN A 129 -1.52 -31.78 -8.00
N ASN A 130 -0.62 -31.15 -7.23
CA ASN A 130 0.63 -31.78 -6.81
C ASN A 130 0.96 -31.42 -5.36
N SER A 131 0.98 -32.49 -4.55
CA SER A 131 1.28 -32.54 -3.12
C SER A 131 2.80 -32.55 -2.91
N THR A 132 3.27 -31.70 -2.00
CA THR A 132 4.69 -31.58 -1.64
C THR A 132 5.06 -32.63 -0.57
N VAL A 133 6.01 -33.52 -0.85
CA VAL A 133 6.59 -34.45 0.15
C VAL A 133 8.00 -33.99 0.49
N VAL A 134 8.26 -33.77 1.78
CA VAL A 134 9.56 -33.37 2.35
C VAL A 134 10.26 -34.62 2.89
N PHE A 135 11.49 -34.91 2.43
CA PHE A 135 12.35 -35.93 3.03
C PHE A 135 13.57 -35.24 3.67
N GLY A 136 13.79 -35.50 4.97
CA GLY A 136 14.97 -35.08 5.73
C GLY A 136 16.06 -36.15 5.75
N PRO A 137 17.31 -35.80 6.14
CA PRO A 137 18.46 -36.71 6.08
C PRO A 137 18.41 -37.78 7.17
N VAL A 138 18.73 -39.03 6.79
CA VAL A 138 18.84 -40.19 7.70
C VAL A 138 20.30 -40.33 8.14
N THR A 139 20.55 -40.30 9.46
CA THR A 139 21.87 -40.59 10.06
C THR A 139 22.01 -42.09 10.34
N ASP A 140 23.15 -42.67 9.97
CA ASP A 140 23.49 -44.10 10.13
C ASP A 140 24.34 -44.33 11.40
N LEU A 141 24.10 -45.45 12.09
CA LEU A 141 24.85 -45.95 13.26
C LEU A 141 25.35 -47.37 12.98
#